data_AF-A0A5C7IBW7-F1
#
_entry.id   AF-A0A5C7IBW7-F1
#
_cell.length_a   1.000
_cell.length_b   1.000
_cell.length_c   1.000
_cell.angle_alpha   90.00
_cell.angle_beta   90.00
_cell.angle_gamma   90.00
#
_symmetry.space_group_name_H-M   'P 1'
#
loop_
_entity.id
_entity.type
_entity.pdbx_description
1 polymer ?
#
loop_
_entity_poly.entity_id
_entity_poly.type
_entity_poly.pdbx_seq_one_letter_code
_entity_poly.pdbx_strand_id
1 'polypeptide(L)'
;MDTVKITTPALFAEQDFLNHYFKDIYKHIPNVYKLILAMLWRHPENVDLNQVKVVHYYANGSKPWRFTGNDEHMDRNDIKMQVKKWWEIYEDESLDYINTVPPAPTTGDNKLPPC
;
A
#
# COMPACT_ATOMS: atom_id res chain seq x y z
N MET A 1 20.05 -33.06 0.70
CA MET A 1 19.70 -31.66 0.45
C MET A 1 18.27 -31.65 -0.05
N ASP A 2 17.34 -31.20 0.77
CA ASP A 2 15.96 -31.01 0.32
C ASP A 2 15.91 -29.73 -0.51
N THR A 3 15.63 -29.87 -1.80
CA THR A 3 15.50 -28.76 -2.74
C THR A 3 14.11 -28.12 -2.63
N VAL A 4 14.04 -26.81 -2.81
CA VAL A 4 12.77 -26.06 -2.85
C VAL A 4 11.91 -26.61 -3.99
N LYS A 5 10.73 -27.16 -3.66
CA LYS A 5 9.79 -27.69 -4.65
C LYS A 5 9.12 -26.53 -5.39
N ILE A 6 9.25 -26.52 -6.71
CA ILE A 6 8.53 -25.57 -7.57
C ILE A 6 7.04 -25.93 -7.54
N THR A 7 6.21 -24.95 -7.18
CA THR A 7 4.74 -25.06 -7.17
C THR A 7 4.15 -24.20 -8.30
N THR A 8 2.94 -24.52 -8.75
CA THR A 8 2.23 -23.71 -9.74
C THR A 8 2.05 -22.28 -9.22
N PRO A 9 2.31 -21.23 -10.03
CA PRO A 9 2.12 -19.84 -9.60
C PRO A 9 0.68 -19.59 -9.14
N ALA A 10 0.50 -19.14 -7.91
CA ALA A 10 -0.78 -18.68 -7.39
C ALA A 10 -0.95 -17.17 -7.65
N LEU A 11 -2.20 -16.72 -7.87
CA LEU A 11 -2.52 -15.30 -8.09
C LEU A 11 -2.09 -14.40 -6.92
N PHE A 12 -1.97 -14.98 -5.71
CA PHE A 12 -1.52 -14.31 -4.50
C PHE A 12 -0.29 -15.00 -3.90
N ALA A 13 0.67 -15.37 -4.76
CA ALA A 13 1.81 -16.23 -4.42
C ALA A 13 2.47 -15.91 -3.06
N GLU A 14 2.79 -14.64 -2.79
CA GLU A 14 3.42 -14.24 -1.52
C GLU A 14 2.47 -14.40 -0.33
N GLN A 15 1.23 -13.93 -0.45
CA GLN A 15 0.24 -14.01 0.63
C GLN A 15 -0.12 -15.47 0.94
N ASP A 16 -0.33 -16.29 -0.08
CA ASP A 16 -0.67 -17.70 0.06
C ASP A 16 0.50 -18.49 0.65
N PHE A 17 1.73 -18.21 0.22
CA PHE A 17 2.93 -18.80 0.80
C PHE A 17 3.04 -18.48 2.31
N LEU A 18 2.93 -17.21 2.69
CA LEU A 18 3.04 -16.81 4.10
C LEU A 18 1.90 -17.38 4.95
N ASN A 19 0.67 -17.41 4.41
CA ASN A 19 -0.47 -18.02 5.08
C ASN A 19 -0.24 -19.53 5.29
N HIS A 20 0.31 -20.23 4.31
CA HIS A 20 0.62 -21.65 4.45
C HIS A 20 1.75 -21.90 5.45
N TYR A 21 2.81 -21.09 5.38
CA TYR A 21 3.99 -21.21 6.24
C TYR A 21 3.65 -20.93 7.71
N PHE A 22 2.81 -19.93 7.99
CA PHE A 22 2.44 -19.51 9.36
C PHE A 22 1.07 -20.02 9.83
N LYS A 23 0.48 -20.99 9.13
CA LYS A 23 -0.89 -21.48 9.39
C LYS A 23 -1.15 -21.86 10.85
N ASP A 24 -0.15 -22.41 11.53
CA ASP A 24 -0.28 -22.95 12.90
C ASP A 24 -0.10 -21.86 14.00
N ILE A 25 0.32 -20.65 13.63
CA ILE A 25 0.53 -19.53 14.57
C ILE A 25 -0.20 -18.25 14.15
N TYR A 26 -1.20 -18.38 13.27
CA TYR A 26 -1.95 -17.24 12.74
C TYR A 26 -2.58 -16.41 13.86
N LYS A 27 -2.42 -15.08 13.75
CA LYS A 27 -3.09 -14.09 14.60
C LYS A 27 -3.81 -13.09 13.71
N HIS A 28 -5.08 -12.83 14.03
CA HIS A 28 -5.88 -11.86 13.29
C HIS A 28 -5.33 -10.44 13.48
N ILE A 29 -5.08 -9.73 12.38
CA ILE A 29 -4.66 -8.33 12.40
C ILE A 29 -5.92 -7.47 12.37
N PRO A 30 -6.15 -6.59 13.36
CA PRO A 30 -7.31 -5.71 13.37
C PRO A 30 -7.35 -4.77 12.15
N ASN A 31 -8.57 -4.48 11.65
CA ASN A 31 -8.79 -3.56 10.53
C ASN A 31 -8.13 -2.18 10.71
N VAL A 32 -7.96 -1.73 11.96
CA VAL A 32 -7.26 -0.50 12.30
C VAL A 32 -5.84 -0.43 11.71
N TYR A 33 -5.12 -1.55 11.67
CA TYR A 33 -3.73 -1.62 11.20
C TYR A 33 -3.58 -2.14 9.78
N LYS A 34 -4.67 -2.64 9.17
CA LYS A 34 -4.67 -3.18 7.82
C LYS A 34 -6.08 -3.10 7.24
N LEU A 35 -6.59 -1.89 7.03
CA LEU A 35 -7.93 -1.73 6.46
C LEU A 35 -7.87 -2.11 4.98
N ILE A 36 -8.42 -3.27 4.64
CA ILE A 36 -8.72 -3.62 3.26
C ILE A 36 -9.96 -2.81 2.84
N LEU A 37 -9.85 -1.95 1.83
CA LEU A 37 -10.93 -1.01 1.44
C LEU A 37 -12.30 -1.67 1.26
N ALA A 38 -12.34 -2.91 0.77
CA ALA A 38 -13.58 -3.66 0.60
C ALA A 38 -14.41 -3.85 1.88
N MET A 39 -13.79 -3.71 3.05
CA MET A 39 -14.50 -3.74 4.33
C MET A 39 -15.52 -2.60 4.46
N LEU A 40 -15.31 -1.46 3.78
CA LEU A 40 -16.21 -0.30 3.83
C LEU A 40 -17.60 -0.58 3.26
N TRP A 41 -17.74 -1.56 2.37
CA TRP A 41 -19.03 -1.92 1.77
C TRP A 41 -19.44 -3.36 2.02
N ARG A 42 -18.51 -4.26 2.42
CA ARG A 42 -18.85 -5.63 2.83
C ARG A 42 -19.25 -5.74 4.29
N HIS A 43 -18.58 -5.00 5.16
CA HIS A 43 -18.77 -5.04 6.61
C HIS A 43 -18.59 -3.64 7.23
N PRO A 44 -19.39 -2.64 6.79
CA PRO A 44 -19.26 -1.28 7.28
C PRO A 44 -19.40 -1.16 8.80
N GLU A 45 -20.16 -2.06 9.44
CA GLU A 45 -20.34 -2.16 10.89
C GLU A 45 -19.03 -2.45 11.65
N ASN A 46 -18.03 -3.00 10.96
CA ASN A 46 -16.73 -3.39 11.53
C ASN A 46 -15.61 -2.37 11.23
N VAL A 47 -15.96 -1.18 10.74
CA VAL A 47 -14.98 -0.15 10.36
C VAL A 47 -15.33 1.18 11.02
N ASP A 48 -14.46 1.61 11.94
CA ASP A 48 -14.39 3.01 12.39
C ASP A 48 -13.21 3.70 11.69
N LEU A 49 -13.50 4.50 10.67
CA LEU A 49 -12.50 5.21 9.87
C LEU A 49 -11.65 6.19 10.69
N ASN A 50 -12.14 6.69 11.82
CA ASN A 50 -11.38 7.63 12.67
C ASN A 50 -10.26 6.92 13.44
N GLN A 51 -10.37 5.61 13.64
CA GLN A 51 -9.37 4.80 14.33
C GLN A 51 -8.34 4.18 13.38
N VAL A 52 -8.61 4.17 12.06
CA VAL A 52 -7.78 3.51 11.06
C VAL A 52 -6.44 4.23 10.90
N LYS A 53 -5.36 3.45 11.00
CA LYS A 53 -3.98 3.92 10.86
C LYS A 53 -3.36 3.60 9.50
N VAL A 54 -3.78 2.49 8.88
CA VAL A 54 -3.23 2.02 7.60
C VAL A 54 -4.35 1.57 6.68
N VAL A 55 -4.34 2.07 5.45
CA VAL A 55 -5.30 1.73 4.39
C VAL A 55 -4.59 0.96 3.28
N HIS A 56 -5.17 -0.16 2.87
CA HIS A 56 -4.66 -1.01 1.80
C HIS A 56 -5.54 -0.90 0.54
N TYR A 57 -5.05 -0.16 -0.46
CA TYR A 57 -5.69 0.08 -1.76
C TYR A 57 -5.60 -1.13 -2.71
N TYR A 58 -6.18 -2.24 -2.28
CA TYR A 58 -6.14 -3.53 -2.98
C TYR A 58 -7.24 -3.70 -4.04
N ALA A 59 -8.42 -3.12 -3.82
CA ALA A 59 -9.56 -3.29 -4.72
C ALA A 59 -9.29 -2.69 -6.10
N ASN A 60 -9.90 -3.26 -7.15
CA ASN A 60 -9.79 -2.68 -8.50
C ASN A 60 -10.29 -1.22 -8.50
N GLY A 61 -9.63 -0.35 -9.26
CA GLY A 61 -9.93 1.09 -9.27
C GLY A 61 -9.51 1.88 -8.03
N SER A 62 -9.14 1.22 -6.91
CA SER A 62 -8.87 1.91 -5.65
C SER A 62 -7.48 2.53 -5.54
N LYS A 63 -6.54 2.19 -6.44
CA LYS A 63 -5.18 2.75 -6.42
C LYS A 63 -5.23 4.27 -6.60
N PRO A 64 -4.78 5.09 -5.62
CA PRO A 64 -4.98 6.54 -5.65
C PRO A 64 -4.45 7.22 -6.92
N TRP A 65 -3.28 6.81 -7.40
CA TRP A 65 -2.64 7.35 -8.62
C TRP A 65 -3.29 6.91 -9.94
N ARG A 66 -4.32 6.04 -9.90
CA ARG A 66 -5.14 5.64 -11.06
C ARG A 66 -6.64 5.76 -10.78
N PHE A 67 -7.00 6.49 -9.73
CA PHE A 67 -8.37 6.56 -9.27
C PHE A 67 -9.22 7.37 -10.27
N THR A 68 -10.26 6.74 -10.81
CA THR A 68 -11.23 7.40 -11.71
C THR A 68 -12.58 7.64 -11.06
N GLY A 69 -12.90 6.89 -9.99
CA GLY A 69 -14.22 6.89 -9.35
C GLY A 69 -15.31 6.12 -10.09
N ASN A 70 -14.99 5.50 -11.24
CA ASN A 70 -15.98 4.83 -12.10
C ASN A 70 -16.09 3.31 -11.85
N ASP A 71 -15.07 2.70 -11.25
CA ASP A 71 -15.10 1.29 -10.87
C ASP A 71 -16.12 1.02 -9.74
N GLU A 72 -16.50 -0.25 -9.58
CA GLU A 72 -17.48 -0.67 -8.58
C GLU A 72 -17.14 -0.16 -7.17
N HIS A 73 -18.10 0.51 -6.53
CA HIS A 73 -18.00 1.14 -5.21
C HIS A 73 -17.02 2.31 -5.10
N MET A 74 -16.27 2.68 -6.15
CA MET A 74 -15.30 3.79 -6.11
C MET A 74 -15.97 5.17 -6.13
N ASP A 75 -17.28 5.24 -6.36
CA ASP A 75 -18.07 6.47 -6.31
C ASP A 75 -18.36 6.94 -4.88
N ARG A 76 -18.12 6.10 -3.87
CA ARG A 76 -18.41 6.39 -2.47
C ARG A 76 -17.56 7.53 -1.88
N ASN A 77 -18.17 8.30 -0.99
CA ASN A 77 -17.54 9.46 -0.34
C ASN A 77 -16.40 9.07 0.60
N ASP A 78 -16.54 7.97 1.33
CA ASP A 78 -15.50 7.46 2.23
C ASP A 78 -14.23 7.06 1.46
N ILE A 79 -14.36 6.43 0.29
CA ILE A 79 -13.22 6.11 -0.59
C ILE A 79 -12.59 7.37 -1.15
N LYS A 80 -13.39 8.28 -1.71
CA LYS A 80 -12.89 9.56 -2.26
C LYS A 80 -12.11 10.37 -1.23
N MET A 81 -12.57 10.38 0.02
CA MET A 81 -11.86 11.04 1.13
C MET A 81 -10.48 10.40 1.37
N GLN A 82 -10.37 9.07 1.35
CA GLN A 82 -9.09 8.40 1.53
C GLN A 82 -8.12 8.65 0.37
N VAL A 83 -8.61 8.63 -0.86
CA VAL A 83 -7.83 9.00 -2.05
C VAL A 83 -7.35 10.45 -1.95
N LYS A 84 -8.20 11.38 -1.51
CA LYS A 84 -7.83 12.78 -1.28
C LYS A 84 -6.67 12.91 -0.29
N LYS A 85 -6.77 12.26 0.88
CA LYS A 85 -5.70 12.26 1.90
C LYS A 85 -4.38 11.71 1.35
N TRP A 86 -4.44 10.71 0.47
CA TRP A 86 -3.24 10.17 -0.18
C TRP A 86 -2.58 11.21 -1.10
N TRP A 87 -3.37 11.92 -1.91
CA TRP A 87 -2.86 12.99 -2.78
C TRP A 87 -2.34 14.19 -1.99
N GLU A 88 -3.02 14.59 -0.91
CA GLU A 88 -2.55 15.66 0.00
C GLU A 88 -1.15 15.37 0.55
N ILE A 89 -0.82 14.10 0.83
CA ILE A 89 0.52 13.70 1.26
C ILE A 89 1.50 13.65 0.08
N TYR A 90 1.06 13.14 -1.07
CA TYR A 90 1.92 13.01 -2.25
C TYR A 90 2.34 14.38 -2.82
N GLU A 91 1.44 15.36 -2.77
CA GLU A 91 1.66 16.73 -3.26
C GLU A 91 2.35 17.63 -2.23
N ASP A 92 2.62 17.14 -1.01
CA ASP A 92 3.33 17.88 0.01
C ASP A 92 4.85 17.87 -0.29
N GLU A 93 5.30 18.89 -1.02
CA GLU A 93 6.71 19.11 -1.37
C GLU A 93 7.64 19.19 -0.14
N SER A 94 7.11 19.47 1.07
CA SER A 94 7.92 19.46 2.29
C SER A 94 8.42 18.06 2.67
N LEU A 95 7.73 17.02 2.17
CA LEU A 95 8.11 15.62 2.32
C LEU A 95 9.07 15.14 1.24
N ASP A 96 9.42 15.99 0.27
CA ASP A 96 10.39 15.64 -0.75
C ASP A 96 11.76 15.35 -0.13
N TYR A 97 12.39 14.28 -0.61
CA TYR A 97 13.70 13.86 -0.13
C TYR A 97 14.77 14.95 -0.22
N ILE A 98 14.69 15.80 -1.26
CA ILE A 98 15.64 16.91 -1.50
C ILE A 98 15.50 18.01 -0.44
N ASN A 99 14.29 18.22 0.08
CA ASN A 99 13.98 19.26 1.07
C ASN A 99 14.22 18.78 2.52
N THR A 100 14.31 17.47 2.74
CA THR A 100 14.44 16.85 4.07
C THR A 100 15.88 16.46 4.43
N VAL A 101 16.80 16.45 3.47
CA VAL A 101 18.22 16.15 3.70
C VAL A 101 19.07 17.40 3.42
N PRO A 102 19.92 17.87 4.35
CA PRO A 102 20.87 18.95 4.08
C PRO A 102 21.73 18.59 2.86
N PRO A 103 22.04 19.56 1.97
CA PRO A 103 22.89 19.26 0.82
C PRO A 103 24.21 18.66 1.30
N ALA A 104 24.57 17.51 0.71
CA ALA A 104 25.86 16.88 0.97
C ALA A 104 26.98 17.89 0.67
N PRO A 105 28.08 17.92 1.46
CA PRO A 105 29.21 18.79 1.16
C PRO A 105 29.74 18.45 -0.24
N THR A 106 29.54 19.35 -1.20
CA THR A 106 30.06 19.25 -2.56
C THR A 106 31.59 19.20 -2.50
N THR A 107 32.14 17.99 -2.60
CA THR A 107 33.55 17.81 -2.96
C THR A 107 33.58 17.50 -4.45
N GLY A 108 34.30 18.35 -5.20
CA GLY A 108 34.24 18.44 -6.65
C GLY A 108 34.65 17.18 -7.42
N ASP A 109 34.19 17.18 -8.67
CA ASP A 109 34.74 16.53 -9.85
C ASP A 109 35.06 15.03 -9.78
N ASN A 110 34.08 14.20 -10.14
CA ASN A 110 34.34 12.90 -10.75
C ASN A 110 33.59 12.80 -12.10
N LYS A 111 34.29 13.17 -13.18
CA LYS A 111 33.88 12.82 -14.55
C LYS A 111 33.93 11.29 -14.69
N LEU A 112 32.79 10.66 -14.97
CA LEU A 112 32.76 9.28 -15.47
C LEU A 112 33.30 9.25 -16.92
N PRO A 113 34.17 8.30 -17.30
CA PRO A 113 34.54 8.10 -18.69
C PRO A 113 33.41 7.41 -19.48
N PRO A 114 33.31 7.64 -20.80
CA PRO A 114 32.22 7.12 -21.63
C PRO A 114 32.36 5.62 -21.93
N CYS A 115 31.21 4.99 -22.18
CA CYS A 115 31.03 3.58 -22.54
C CYS A 115 31.72 3.18 -23.86
#